data_AF-G0VIG2-F1
#
_entry.id   AF-G0VIG2-F1
#
_cell.length_a   1.000
_cell.length_b   1.000
_cell.length_c   1.000
_cell.angle_alpha   90.00
_cell.angle_beta   90.00
_cell.angle_gamma   90.00
#
_symmetry.space_group_name_H-M   'P 1'
#
loop_
_entity.id
_entity.type
_entity.pdbx_description
1 polymer ?
#
loop_
_entity_poly.entity_id
_entity_poly.type
_entity_poly.pdbx_seq_one_letter_code
_entity_poly.pdbx_strand_id
1 'polypeptide(L)'
;MGEDLEDFEALLEPKFSAKQFTNDLLKVTNGESTSTELDVGTAIKKINYDLAEVDSQINQLIHENPLPILNQIYKGKAIEQKINDGLKPSFEYLTMSYKRLQQEILEPYERAQKLQSVLSKVHQTSILLRDALIYVHLMDKIQRLTEPIDKLTIERAVQLAALYSQLQMSLNQNANLKSLQLIKQLEGATAESKKNLLGFLSLNLSKESLNSFKVKNNSETVSSLAHALYIVSVQEFVSTIQKIILTNVLSNSQILTRTINSIKNFPLAFEDVVRKSYDIYLLETILHGVKIENSNLLIEYATHRKPKTATPRELYWTKIASNFKKEFEISYNRGGPVGKSLLRNQDLIIETIQKQMPNSTGNDDYQQNLEIMLKSISILSSSKNKSK
;
A
#
# COMPACT_ATOMS: atom_id res chain seq x y z
N MET A 1 41.36 -23.54 104.23
CA MET A 1 39.99 -23.37 103.74
C MET A 1 39.96 -22.00 103.11
N GLY A 2 39.76 -21.93 101.79
CA GLY A 2 39.74 -20.72 100.95
C GLY A 2 41.12 -20.11 100.74
N GLU A 3 41.57 -19.74 99.55
CA GLU A 3 40.82 -19.37 98.35
C GLU A 3 41.31 -20.20 97.16
N ASP A 4 40.38 -20.94 96.58
CA ASP A 4 40.51 -21.49 95.24
C ASP A 4 40.94 -20.38 94.29
N LEU A 5 41.92 -20.69 93.44
CA LEU A 5 42.29 -19.88 92.29
C LEU A 5 41.02 -19.43 91.56
N GLU A 6 40.98 -18.12 91.27
CA GLU A 6 39.99 -17.46 90.41
C GLU A 6 39.54 -18.38 89.26
N ASP A 7 38.23 -18.59 89.21
CA ASP A 7 37.49 -19.58 88.44
C ASP A 7 37.99 -19.78 87.00
N PHE A 8 38.41 -21.00 86.66
CA PHE A 8 38.51 -21.47 85.26
C PHE A 8 37.21 -21.20 84.48
N GLU A 9 36.05 -21.26 85.17
CA GLU A 9 34.75 -20.92 84.59
C GLU A 9 34.70 -19.48 84.06
N ALA A 10 35.43 -18.53 84.67
CA ALA A 10 35.53 -17.15 84.20
C ALA A 10 36.25 -17.03 82.85
N LEU A 11 37.13 -17.98 82.50
CA LEU A 11 37.78 -18.06 81.19
C LEU A 11 36.84 -18.59 80.09
N LEU A 12 35.82 -19.37 80.48
CA LEU A 12 34.82 -19.95 79.59
C LEU A 12 33.57 -19.08 79.41
N GLU A 13 33.44 -18.00 80.19
CA GLU A 13 32.31 -17.09 80.08
C GLU A 13 32.22 -16.44 78.68
N PRO A 14 31.01 -16.31 78.09
CA PRO A 14 30.83 -15.69 76.77
C PRO A 14 31.22 -14.21 76.71
N LYS A 15 31.49 -13.57 77.86
CA LYS A 15 31.95 -12.18 77.99
C LYS A 15 33.44 -12.06 78.34
N PHE A 16 34.20 -13.16 78.37
CA PHE A 16 35.62 -13.14 78.66
C PHE A 16 36.37 -12.19 77.72
N SER A 17 37.20 -11.32 78.28
CA SER A 17 38.02 -10.36 77.55
C SER A 17 39.47 -10.50 77.98
N ALA A 18 40.29 -11.07 77.08
CA ALA A 18 41.72 -11.25 77.30
C ALA A 18 42.43 -9.95 77.70
N LYS A 19 41.95 -8.79 77.21
CA LYS A 19 42.53 -7.47 77.53
C LYS A 19 42.21 -7.01 78.95
N GLN A 20 41.02 -7.32 79.45
CA GLN A 20 40.61 -6.96 80.82
C GLN A 20 41.29 -7.88 81.82
N PHE A 21 41.26 -9.19 81.55
CA PHE A 21 41.94 -10.20 82.36
C PHE A 21 43.44 -9.93 82.53
N THR A 22 44.15 -9.64 81.43
CA THR A 22 45.60 -9.31 81.49
C THR A 22 45.88 -8.00 82.22
N ASN A 23 45.01 -6.99 82.09
CA ASN A 23 45.14 -5.73 82.81
C ASN A 23 44.93 -5.90 84.32
N ASP A 24 43.92 -6.68 84.71
CA ASP A 24 43.63 -6.93 86.12
C ASP A 24 44.70 -7.83 86.75
N LEU A 25 45.23 -8.80 86.01
CA LEU A 25 46.38 -9.61 86.43
C LEU A 25 47.64 -8.76 86.66
N LEU A 26 47.92 -7.78 85.77
CA LEU A 26 49.03 -6.85 85.93
C LEU A 26 48.86 -5.96 87.17
N LYS A 27 47.64 -5.48 87.44
CA LYS A 27 47.33 -4.69 88.65
C LYS A 27 47.50 -5.52 89.92
N VAL A 28 47.01 -6.76 89.94
CA VAL A 28 47.15 -7.67 91.09
C VAL A 28 48.61 -8.01 91.35
N THR A 29 49.40 -8.27 90.31
CA THR A 29 50.82 -8.63 90.45
C THR A 29 51.68 -7.48 90.97
N ASN A 30 51.27 -6.22 90.77
CA ASN A 30 52.04 -5.02 91.13
C ASN A 30 51.37 -4.14 92.20
N GLY A 31 50.22 -4.56 92.74
CA GLY A 31 49.40 -3.78 93.66
C GLY A 31 49.83 -3.92 95.11
N GLU A 32 50.95 -3.30 95.47
CA GLU A 32 51.47 -2.93 96.82
C GLU A 32 53.01 -2.89 96.91
N SER A 33 53.72 -2.98 95.77
CA SER A 33 55.18 -2.89 95.73
C SER A 33 55.69 -1.45 95.57
N THR A 34 56.49 -0.97 96.53
CA THR A 34 57.28 0.29 96.51
C THR A 34 58.45 0.27 95.52
N SER A 35 58.34 -0.54 94.47
CA SER A 35 59.32 -0.74 93.40
C SER A 35 59.07 0.25 92.26
N THR A 36 60.10 0.97 91.82
CA THR A 36 60.05 1.84 90.63
C THR A 36 60.03 1.08 89.30
N GLU A 37 60.08 -0.25 89.32
CA GLU A 37 60.07 -1.12 88.15
C GLU A 37 58.84 -2.04 88.14
N LEU A 38 58.21 -2.17 86.96
CA LEU A 38 57.01 -2.97 86.72
C LEU A 38 57.39 -4.46 86.54
N ASP A 39 56.86 -5.34 87.39
CA ASP A 39 57.09 -6.78 87.29
C ASP A 39 56.11 -7.44 86.30
N VAL A 40 56.54 -7.56 85.05
CA VAL A 40 55.83 -8.29 83.99
C VAL A 40 56.18 -9.79 84.02
N GLY A 41 57.34 -10.15 84.58
CA GLY A 41 57.85 -11.51 84.56
C GLY A 41 56.95 -12.46 85.36
N THR A 42 56.47 -12.02 86.52
CA THR A 42 55.57 -12.80 87.36
C THR A 42 54.19 -12.97 86.71
N ALA A 43 53.64 -11.93 86.10
CA ALA A 43 52.36 -12.01 85.40
C ALA A 43 52.40 -12.96 84.19
N ILE A 44 53.48 -12.92 83.39
CA ILE A 44 53.68 -13.85 82.25
C ILE A 44 53.82 -15.30 82.74
N LYS A 45 54.55 -15.53 83.83
CA LYS A 45 54.67 -16.87 84.41
C LYS A 45 53.31 -17.42 84.85
N LYS A 46 52.45 -16.59 85.45
CA LYS A 46 51.09 -16.98 85.83
C LYS A 46 50.23 -17.32 84.60
N ILE A 47 50.21 -16.49 83.56
CA ILE A 47 49.48 -16.79 82.30
C ILE A 47 49.96 -18.11 81.66
N ASN A 48 51.27 -18.35 81.62
CA ASN A 48 51.81 -19.59 81.05
C ASN A 48 51.44 -20.82 81.88
N TYR A 49 51.36 -20.66 83.21
CA TYR A 49 50.86 -21.71 84.09
C TYR A 49 49.38 -22.01 83.80
N ASP A 50 48.55 -20.97 83.73
CA ASP A 50 47.12 -21.11 83.44
C ASP A 50 46.87 -21.72 82.05
N LEU A 51 47.67 -21.35 81.03
CA LEU A 51 47.61 -21.98 79.70
C LEU A 51 47.99 -23.46 79.74
N ALA A 52 49.06 -23.81 80.45
CA ALA A 52 49.46 -25.21 80.61
C ALA A 52 48.40 -26.02 81.36
N GLU A 53 47.70 -25.39 82.32
CA GLU A 53 46.57 -26.00 83.02
C GLU A 53 45.37 -26.20 82.09
N VAL A 54 44.98 -25.20 81.29
CA VAL A 54 43.92 -25.33 80.27
C VAL A 54 44.26 -26.46 79.30
N ASP A 55 45.48 -26.51 78.76
CA ASP A 55 45.91 -27.58 77.86
C ASP A 55 45.90 -28.94 78.56
N SER A 56 46.32 -29.00 79.83
CA SER A 56 46.26 -30.23 80.63
C SER A 56 44.81 -30.68 80.84
N GLN A 57 43.89 -29.77 81.17
CA GLN A 57 42.48 -30.07 81.36
C GLN A 57 41.79 -30.45 80.05
N ILE A 58 42.11 -29.80 78.93
CA ILE A 58 41.63 -30.21 77.60
C ILE A 58 42.10 -31.61 77.28
N ASN A 59 43.38 -31.91 77.48
CA ASN A 59 43.93 -33.26 77.27
C ASN A 59 43.28 -34.28 78.20
N GLN A 60 43.04 -33.90 79.46
CA GLN A 60 42.33 -34.73 80.43
C GLN A 60 40.88 -34.97 80.00
N LEU A 61 40.13 -33.96 79.58
CA LEU A 61 38.77 -34.09 79.05
C LEU A 61 38.73 -34.95 77.79
N ILE A 62 39.73 -34.83 76.90
CA ILE A 62 39.87 -35.70 75.72
C ILE A 62 40.16 -37.14 76.16
N HIS A 63 40.99 -37.35 77.17
CA HIS A 63 41.34 -38.68 77.70
C HIS A 63 40.21 -39.33 78.50
N GLU A 64 39.44 -38.56 79.27
CA GLU A 64 38.32 -39.01 80.09
C GLU A 64 37.05 -39.22 79.26
N ASN A 65 36.84 -38.37 78.24
CA ASN A 65 35.67 -38.39 77.36
C ASN A 65 36.04 -38.55 75.87
N PRO A 66 36.86 -39.55 75.48
CA PRO A 66 37.26 -39.72 74.09
C PRO A 66 36.07 -40.12 73.22
N LEU A 67 35.15 -40.92 73.77
CA LEU A 67 34.00 -41.47 73.05
C LEU A 67 32.99 -40.38 72.63
N PRO A 68 32.55 -39.44 73.49
CA PRO A 68 31.69 -38.32 73.09
C PRO A 68 32.26 -37.45 71.95
N ILE A 69 33.54 -37.10 72.03
CA ILE A 69 34.21 -36.26 71.02
C ILE A 69 34.28 -37.00 69.69
N LEU A 70 34.72 -38.26 69.72
CA LEU A 70 34.78 -39.11 68.54
C LEU A 70 33.38 -39.30 67.91
N ASN A 71 32.34 -39.45 68.74
CA ASN A 71 30.96 -39.52 68.30
C ASN A 71 30.47 -38.22 67.63
N GLN A 72 30.89 -37.04 68.10
CA GLN A 72 30.57 -35.77 67.44
C GLN A 72 31.25 -35.65 66.08
N ILE A 73 32.52 -36.03 65.97
CA ILE A 73 33.25 -36.06 64.69
C ILE A 73 32.60 -37.04 63.72
N TYR A 74 32.25 -38.25 64.19
CA TYR A 74 31.53 -39.22 63.37
C TYR A 74 30.13 -38.75 62.96
N LYS A 75 29.40 -38.06 63.84
CA LYS A 75 28.10 -37.45 63.50
C LYS A 75 28.26 -36.38 62.43
N GLY A 76 29.24 -35.48 62.55
CA GLY A 76 29.53 -34.46 61.54
C GLY A 76 29.85 -35.08 60.18
N LYS A 77 30.74 -36.08 60.16
CA LYS A 77 31.09 -36.82 58.95
C LYS A 77 29.89 -37.57 58.36
N ALA A 78 29.05 -38.19 59.18
CA ALA A 78 27.86 -38.91 58.73
C ALA A 78 26.78 -37.96 58.17
N ILE A 79 26.65 -36.76 58.71
CA ILE A 79 25.74 -35.72 58.17
C ILE A 79 26.26 -35.23 56.83
N GLU A 80 27.54 -34.87 56.75
CA GLU A 80 28.17 -34.44 55.49
C GLU A 80 28.02 -35.52 54.41
N GLN A 81 28.25 -36.78 54.77
CA GLN A 81 28.10 -37.91 53.87
C GLN A 81 26.64 -38.10 53.42
N LYS A 82 25.66 -38.02 54.32
CA LYS A 82 24.23 -38.05 53.94
C LYS A 82 23.82 -36.88 53.04
N ILE A 83 24.34 -35.69 53.30
CA ILE A 83 24.09 -34.51 52.47
C ILE A 83 24.68 -34.72 51.08
N ASN A 84 25.92 -35.21 51.00
CA ASN A 84 26.60 -35.46 49.74
C ASN A 84 25.90 -36.60 48.96
N ASP A 85 25.60 -37.72 49.62
CA ASP A 85 24.96 -38.88 49.01
C ASP A 85 23.51 -38.60 48.57
N GLY A 86 22.80 -37.69 49.25
CA GLY A 86 21.42 -37.33 48.91
C GLY A 86 21.31 -36.20 47.87
N LEU A 87 22.04 -35.10 48.08
CA LEU A 87 21.89 -33.90 47.24
C LEU A 87 22.72 -33.99 45.95
N LYS A 88 23.92 -34.59 45.99
CA LYS A 88 24.79 -34.63 44.81
C LYS A 88 24.15 -35.38 43.64
N PRO A 89 23.54 -36.57 43.82
CA PRO A 89 22.82 -37.23 42.72
C PRO A 89 21.63 -36.41 42.22
N SER A 90 20.94 -35.69 43.11
CA SER A 90 19.81 -34.81 42.74
C SER A 90 20.26 -33.62 41.89
N PHE A 91 21.39 -32.99 42.23
CA PHE A 91 22.00 -31.92 41.42
C PHE A 91 22.55 -32.43 40.09
N GLU A 92 23.18 -33.60 40.07
CA GLU A 92 23.66 -34.25 38.85
C GLU A 92 22.49 -34.59 37.92
N TYR A 93 21.40 -35.13 38.46
CA TYR A 93 20.18 -35.42 37.71
C TYR A 93 19.52 -34.16 37.15
N LEU A 94 19.43 -33.09 37.94
CA LEU A 94 18.89 -31.80 37.47
C LEU A 94 19.75 -31.21 36.35
N THR A 95 21.07 -31.24 36.52
CA THR A 95 22.02 -30.77 35.51
C THR A 95 21.91 -31.60 34.22
N MET A 96 21.79 -32.91 34.34
CA MET A 96 21.58 -33.81 33.20
C MET A 96 20.24 -33.54 32.50
N SER A 97 19.17 -33.37 33.27
CA SER A 97 17.83 -33.07 32.73
C SER A 97 17.80 -31.72 32.02
N TYR A 98 18.47 -30.70 32.56
CA TYR A 98 18.59 -29.39 31.93
C TYR A 98 19.41 -29.45 30.64
N LYS A 99 20.57 -30.13 30.65
CA LYS A 99 21.37 -30.37 29.44
C LYS A 99 20.56 -31.09 28.38
N ARG A 100 19.80 -32.11 28.77
CA ARG A 100 18.93 -32.86 27.88
C ARG A 100 17.84 -31.97 27.28
N LEU A 101 17.17 -31.14 28.07
CA LEU A 101 16.16 -30.21 27.58
C LEU A 101 16.74 -29.17 26.62
N GLN A 102 17.93 -28.65 26.92
CA GLN A 102 18.63 -27.73 26.04
C GLN A 102 18.97 -28.37 24.68
N GLN A 103 19.53 -29.58 24.69
CA GLN A 103 19.97 -30.28 23.47
C GLN A 103 18.82 -30.89 22.67
N GLU A 104 17.83 -31.49 23.33
CA GLU A 104 16.74 -32.21 22.65
C GLU A 104 15.57 -31.30 22.26
N ILE A 105 15.42 -30.12 22.88
CA ILE A 105 14.26 -29.24 22.65
C ILE A 105 14.68 -27.86 22.16
N LEU A 106 15.57 -27.17 22.89
CA LEU A 106 15.91 -25.78 22.59
C LEU A 106 16.69 -25.65 21.27
N GLU A 107 17.76 -26.43 21.11
CA GLU A 107 18.59 -26.40 19.89
C GLU A 107 17.80 -26.78 18.62
N PRO A 108 16.97 -27.85 18.60
CA PRO A 108 16.12 -28.15 17.45
C PRO A 108 15.10 -27.05 17.15
N TYR A 109 14.52 -26.42 18.18
CA TYR A 109 13.58 -25.32 18.02
C TYR A 109 14.24 -24.10 17.35
N GLU A 110 15.41 -23.68 17.85
CA GLU A 110 16.18 -22.58 17.26
C GLU A 110 16.59 -22.88 15.81
N ARG A 111 16.99 -24.13 15.54
CA ARG A 111 17.30 -24.60 14.20
C ARG A 111 16.08 -24.53 13.28
N ALA A 112 14.89 -24.90 13.77
CA ALA A 112 13.65 -24.83 13.01
C ALA A 112 13.26 -23.38 12.68
N GLN A 113 13.37 -22.44 13.64
CA GLN A 113 13.15 -21.01 13.39
C GLN A 113 14.11 -20.47 12.32
N LYS A 114 15.40 -20.82 12.42
CA LYS A 114 16.40 -20.41 11.44
C LYS A 114 16.08 -20.97 10.06
N LEU A 115 15.66 -22.24 9.97
CA LEU A 115 15.26 -22.87 8.73
C LEU A 115 14.02 -22.21 8.12
N GLN A 116 13.01 -21.87 8.94
CA GLN A 116 11.84 -21.14 8.50
C GLN A 116 12.21 -19.76 7.93
N SER A 117 13.12 -19.03 8.57
CA SER A 117 13.63 -17.75 8.07
C SER A 117 14.33 -17.89 6.72
N VAL A 118 15.18 -18.90 6.56
CA VAL A 118 15.85 -19.20 5.29
C VAL A 118 14.84 -19.56 4.21
N LEU A 119 13.87 -20.42 4.53
CA LEU A 119 12.82 -20.84 3.58
C LEU A 119 11.97 -19.64 3.13
N SER A 120 11.60 -18.76 4.07
CA SER A 120 10.87 -17.53 3.74
C SER A 120 11.67 -16.62 2.81
N LYS A 121 12.97 -16.46 3.04
CA LYS A 121 13.84 -15.67 2.15
C LYS A 121 13.94 -16.28 0.76
N VAL A 122 14.18 -17.60 0.68
CA VAL A 122 14.22 -18.33 -0.61
C VAL A 122 12.90 -18.18 -1.36
N HIS A 123 11.77 -18.31 -0.66
CA HIS A 123 10.45 -18.15 -1.26
C HIS A 123 10.22 -16.73 -1.80
N GLN A 124 10.53 -15.70 -1.02
CA GLN A 124 10.42 -14.30 -1.45
C GLN A 124 11.32 -14.01 -2.66
N THR A 125 12.58 -14.49 -2.64
CA THR A 125 13.50 -14.34 -3.76
C THR A 125 12.99 -15.06 -5.01
N SER A 126 12.45 -16.27 -4.85
CA SER A 126 11.91 -17.06 -5.97
C SER A 126 10.69 -16.40 -6.62
N ILE A 127 9.75 -15.88 -5.82
CA ILE A 127 8.60 -15.13 -6.32
C ILE A 127 9.07 -13.89 -7.08
N LEU A 128 9.92 -13.07 -6.47
CA LEU A 128 10.42 -11.85 -7.09
C LEU A 128 11.14 -12.12 -8.42
N LEU A 129 11.96 -13.18 -8.46
CA LEU A 129 12.67 -13.57 -9.66
C LEU A 129 11.71 -14.09 -10.75
N ARG A 130 10.70 -14.87 -10.37
CA ARG A 130 9.67 -15.35 -11.29
C ARG A 130 8.91 -14.19 -11.90
N ASP A 131 8.50 -13.21 -11.10
CA ASP A 131 7.71 -12.10 -11.61
C ASP A 131 8.56 -11.15 -12.46
N ALA A 132 9.83 -10.95 -12.11
CA ALA A 132 10.78 -10.25 -12.95
C ALA A 132 11.00 -10.97 -14.29
N LEU A 133 11.07 -12.31 -14.29
CA LEU A 133 11.19 -13.11 -15.51
C LEU A 133 9.95 -12.99 -16.39
N ILE A 134 8.75 -13.05 -15.81
CA ILE A 134 7.48 -12.83 -16.53
C ILE A 134 7.48 -11.42 -17.15
N TYR A 135 7.90 -10.41 -16.38
CA TYR A 135 7.99 -9.03 -16.87
C TYR A 135 8.94 -8.91 -18.07
N VAL A 136 10.14 -9.47 -17.98
CA VAL A 136 11.13 -9.46 -19.07
C VAL A 136 10.58 -10.19 -20.30
N HIS A 137 9.91 -11.33 -20.13
CA HIS A 137 9.30 -12.08 -21.24
C HIS A 137 8.18 -11.30 -21.93
N LEU A 138 7.33 -10.63 -21.15
CA LEU A 138 6.31 -9.74 -21.71
C LEU A 138 6.94 -8.58 -22.47
N MET A 139 8.04 -8.01 -21.96
CA MET A 139 8.76 -6.96 -22.67
C MET A 139 9.42 -7.42 -23.95
N ASP A 140 10.05 -8.59 -23.98
CA ASP A 140 10.61 -9.17 -25.20
C ASP A 140 9.51 -9.39 -26.25
N LYS A 141 8.34 -9.91 -25.84
CA LYS A 141 7.18 -10.03 -26.72
C LYS A 141 6.73 -8.67 -27.28
N ILE A 142 6.66 -7.64 -26.44
CA ILE A 142 6.31 -6.28 -26.88
C ILE A 142 7.34 -5.77 -27.88
N GLN A 143 8.64 -5.91 -27.61
CA GLN A 143 9.70 -5.45 -28.50
C GLN A 143 9.66 -6.16 -29.87
N ARG A 144 9.43 -7.48 -29.89
CA ARG A 144 9.33 -8.25 -31.14
C ARG A 144 8.11 -7.89 -31.99
N LEU A 145 7.01 -7.53 -31.34
CA LEU A 145 5.78 -7.13 -32.02
C LEU A 145 5.74 -5.63 -32.35
N THR A 146 6.66 -4.85 -31.79
CA THR A 146 6.75 -3.41 -32.06
C THR A 146 7.32 -3.21 -33.45
N GLU A 147 6.50 -2.64 -34.33
CA GLU A 147 6.88 -2.24 -35.68
C GLU A 147 6.87 -0.71 -35.80
N PRO A 148 7.60 -0.14 -36.79
CA PRO A 148 7.42 1.26 -37.14
C PRO A 148 5.96 1.53 -37.51
N ILE A 149 5.47 2.73 -37.14
CA ILE A 149 4.06 3.12 -37.23
C ILE A 149 3.46 2.86 -38.63
N ASP A 150 4.26 3.03 -39.69
CA ASP A 150 3.82 2.89 -41.08
C ASP A 150 3.45 1.45 -41.48
N LYS A 151 3.89 0.44 -40.72
CA LYS A 151 3.60 -0.99 -40.98
C LYS A 151 2.65 -1.59 -39.96
N LEU A 152 2.29 -0.84 -38.92
CA LEU A 152 1.48 -1.36 -37.82
C LEU A 152 0.04 -1.62 -38.29
N THR A 153 -0.41 -2.87 -38.16
CA THR A 153 -1.80 -3.25 -38.44
C THR A 153 -2.68 -3.09 -37.20
N ILE A 154 -4.01 -2.94 -37.41
CA ILE A 154 -4.98 -2.81 -36.30
C ILE A 154 -4.92 -4.03 -35.37
N GLU A 155 -4.85 -5.24 -35.92
CA GLU A 155 -4.78 -6.48 -35.14
C GLU A 155 -3.54 -6.52 -34.23
N ARG A 156 -2.37 -6.15 -34.78
CA ARG A 156 -1.13 -6.09 -34.00
C ARG A 156 -1.16 -4.99 -32.94
N ALA A 157 -1.76 -3.84 -33.25
CA ALA A 157 -1.95 -2.76 -32.27
C ALA A 157 -2.84 -3.21 -31.09
N VAL A 158 -3.91 -3.96 -31.36
CA VAL A 158 -4.78 -4.53 -30.31
C VAL A 158 -4.03 -5.56 -29.47
N GLN A 159 -3.23 -6.43 -30.09
CA GLN A 159 -2.39 -7.39 -29.36
C GLN A 159 -1.35 -6.69 -28.48
N LEU A 160 -0.68 -5.66 -28.99
CA LEU A 160 0.25 -4.83 -28.22
C LEU A 160 -0.45 -4.15 -27.03
N ALA A 161 -1.66 -3.61 -27.24
CA ALA A 161 -2.46 -3.01 -26.18
C ALA A 161 -2.76 -4.00 -25.03
N ALA A 162 -3.14 -5.23 -25.38
CA ALA A 162 -3.35 -6.29 -24.40
C ALA A 162 -2.07 -6.64 -23.62
N LEU A 163 -0.91 -6.72 -24.30
CA LEU A 163 0.38 -6.99 -23.66
C LEU A 163 0.80 -5.86 -22.70
N TYR A 164 0.62 -4.60 -23.10
CA TYR A 164 0.90 -3.46 -22.23
C TYR A 164 0.01 -3.44 -20.98
N SER A 165 -1.25 -3.88 -21.11
CA SER A 165 -2.14 -4.03 -19.96
C SER A 165 -1.71 -5.14 -19.03
N GLN A 166 -1.39 -6.34 -19.55
CA GLN A 166 -0.88 -7.45 -18.75
C GLN A 166 0.40 -7.06 -18.00
N LEU A 167 1.28 -6.29 -18.65
CA LEU A 167 2.49 -5.77 -18.05
C LEU A 167 2.18 -4.81 -16.89
N GLN A 168 1.21 -3.89 -17.08
CA GLN A 168 0.77 -2.98 -16.03
C GLN A 168 0.09 -3.72 -14.87
N MET A 169 -0.70 -4.76 -15.15
CA MET A 169 -1.29 -5.63 -14.12
C MET A 169 -0.22 -6.35 -13.32
N SER A 170 0.78 -6.94 -13.97
CA SER A 170 1.92 -7.61 -13.32
C SER A 170 2.69 -6.66 -12.39
N LEU A 171 2.94 -5.43 -12.84
CA LEU A 171 3.57 -4.39 -12.01
C LEU A 171 2.72 -3.96 -10.81
N ASN A 172 1.39 -4.01 -10.92
CA ASN A 172 0.48 -3.65 -9.83
C ASN A 172 0.29 -4.79 -8.82
N GLN A 173 0.41 -6.05 -9.26
CA GLN A 173 0.36 -7.22 -8.36
C GLN A 173 1.56 -7.25 -7.41
N ASN A 174 2.73 -6.81 -7.87
CA ASN A 174 3.97 -6.85 -7.09
C ASN A 174 4.63 -5.47 -7.02
N ALA A 175 4.32 -4.70 -5.98
CA ALA A 175 4.91 -3.38 -5.75
C ALA A 175 6.45 -3.41 -5.69
N ASN A 176 7.03 -4.52 -5.21
CA ASN A 176 8.49 -4.67 -5.09
C ASN A 176 9.20 -4.69 -6.46
N LEU A 177 8.54 -5.13 -7.54
CA LEU A 177 9.12 -5.13 -8.88
C LEU A 177 9.42 -3.73 -9.40
N LYS A 178 8.54 -2.76 -9.13
CA LYS A 178 8.73 -1.35 -9.56
C LYS A 178 9.99 -0.73 -8.96
N SER A 179 10.50 -1.29 -7.86
CA SER A 179 11.70 -0.79 -7.19
C SER A 179 13.00 -1.20 -7.91
N LEU A 180 12.97 -2.29 -8.68
CA LEU A 180 14.15 -2.86 -9.35
C LEU A 180 14.64 -1.94 -10.47
N GLN A 181 15.94 -1.61 -10.45
CA GLN A 181 16.56 -0.70 -11.41
C GLN A 181 16.42 -1.16 -12.86
N LEU A 182 16.60 -2.47 -13.11
CA LEU A 182 16.45 -3.04 -14.45
C LEU A 182 15.03 -2.87 -15.00
N ILE A 183 14.01 -3.07 -14.16
CA ILE A 183 12.60 -2.91 -14.54
C ILE A 183 12.31 -1.46 -14.89
N LYS A 184 12.82 -0.50 -14.11
CA LYS A 184 12.70 0.93 -14.40
C LYS A 184 13.36 1.32 -15.73
N GLN A 185 14.53 0.76 -16.03
CA GLN A 185 15.23 1.00 -17.30
C GLN A 185 14.43 0.47 -18.49
N LEU A 186 13.86 -0.74 -18.38
CA LEU A 186 13.03 -1.35 -19.42
C LEU A 186 11.70 -0.60 -19.61
N GLU A 187 11.09 -0.12 -18.53
CA GLU A 187 9.89 0.73 -18.60
C GLU A 187 10.18 2.04 -19.34
N GLY A 188 11.30 2.70 -19.02
CA GLY A 188 11.75 3.92 -19.70
C GLY A 188 11.98 3.70 -21.21
N ALA A 189 12.63 2.60 -21.59
CA ALA A 189 12.92 2.27 -22.99
C ALA A 189 11.65 2.02 -23.83
N THR A 190 10.58 1.56 -23.21
CA THR A 190 9.31 1.20 -23.90
C THR A 190 8.24 2.28 -23.80
N ALA A 191 8.50 3.35 -23.04
CA ALA A 191 7.57 4.48 -22.90
C ALA A 191 7.28 5.16 -24.25
N GLU A 192 8.29 5.33 -25.10
CA GLU A 192 8.09 5.93 -26.43
C GLU A 192 7.26 5.00 -27.35
N SER A 193 7.52 3.69 -27.32
CA SER A 193 6.71 2.70 -28.06
C SER A 193 5.25 2.70 -27.62
N LYS A 194 5.00 2.80 -26.30
CA LYS A 194 3.64 2.93 -25.75
C LYS A 194 2.96 4.21 -26.23
N LYS A 195 3.68 5.33 -26.26
CA LYS A 195 3.17 6.62 -26.76
C LYS A 195 2.84 6.56 -28.26
N ASN A 196 3.69 5.93 -29.06
CA ASN A 196 3.45 5.72 -30.49
C ASN A 196 2.22 4.84 -30.74
N LEU A 197 2.04 3.76 -29.95
CA LEU A 197 0.84 2.94 -29.99
C LEU A 197 -0.43 3.75 -29.65
N LEU A 198 -0.40 4.58 -28.60
CA LEU A 198 -1.52 5.45 -28.25
C LEU A 198 -1.84 6.45 -29.36
N GLY A 199 -0.82 7.04 -30.00
CA GLY A 199 -0.99 7.90 -31.16
C GLY A 199 -1.65 7.17 -32.34
N PHE A 200 -1.19 5.95 -32.64
CA PHE A 200 -1.77 5.13 -33.71
C PHE A 200 -3.22 4.72 -33.42
N LEU A 201 -3.53 4.26 -32.20
CA LEU A 201 -4.88 3.84 -31.81
C LEU A 201 -5.85 5.03 -31.86
N SER A 202 -5.46 6.19 -31.31
CA SER A 202 -6.30 7.39 -31.32
C SER A 202 -6.56 7.93 -32.72
N LEU A 203 -5.54 7.92 -33.60
CA LEU A 203 -5.67 8.36 -34.98
C LEU A 203 -6.61 7.44 -35.78
N ASN A 204 -6.41 6.12 -35.69
CA ASN A 204 -7.26 5.16 -36.40
C ASN A 204 -8.69 5.17 -35.88
N LEU A 205 -8.88 5.24 -34.55
CA LEU A 205 -10.22 5.38 -33.97
C LEU A 205 -10.92 6.64 -34.49
N SER A 206 -10.20 7.77 -34.57
CA SER A 206 -10.75 9.02 -35.12
C SER A 206 -11.09 8.90 -36.60
N LYS A 207 -10.22 8.26 -37.40
CA LYS A 207 -10.42 8.07 -38.84
C LYS A 207 -11.62 7.19 -39.16
N GLU A 208 -11.82 6.12 -38.40
CA GLU A 208 -12.97 5.23 -38.55
C GLU A 208 -14.25 5.87 -37.99
N SER A 209 -14.15 6.71 -36.94
CA SER A 209 -15.32 7.33 -36.29
C SER A 209 -15.85 8.60 -36.96
N LEU A 210 -15.01 9.37 -37.66
CA LEU A 210 -15.45 10.61 -38.33
C LEU A 210 -16.15 10.37 -39.67
N ASN A 211 -15.99 9.17 -40.24
CA ASN A 211 -16.58 8.81 -41.52
C ASN A 211 -17.86 7.98 -41.31
N SER A 212 -19.01 8.55 -41.70
CA SER A 212 -20.35 7.95 -41.55
C SER A 212 -20.46 6.53 -42.13
N PHE A 213 -19.80 6.28 -43.27
CA PHE A 213 -19.81 4.95 -43.90
C PHE A 213 -19.00 3.94 -43.07
N LYS A 214 -17.87 4.37 -42.53
CA LYS A 214 -16.96 3.51 -41.78
C LYS A 214 -17.51 3.15 -40.40
N VAL A 215 -18.10 4.10 -39.67
CA VAL A 215 -18.76 3.83 -38.37
C VAL A 215 -19.79 2.72 -38.50
N LYS A 216 -20.56 2.72 -39.58
CA LYS A 216 -21.63 1.75 -39.81
C LYS A 216 -21.09 0.37 -40.22
N ASN A 217 -20.10 0.32 -41.10
CA ASN A 217 -19.64 -0.95 -41.69
C ASN A 217 -18.49 -1.60 -40.90
N ASN A 218 -17.73 -0.81 -40.15
CA ASN A 218 -16.55 -1.27 -39.41
C ASN A 218 -16.80 -1.20 -37.89
N SER A 219 -18.00 -1.55 -37.44
CA SER A 219 -18.38 -1.47 -36.01
C SER A 219 -17.47 -2.32 -35.11
N GLU A 220 -17.03 -3.49 -35.58
CA GLU A 220 -16.12 -4.39 -34.86
C GLU A 220 -14.72 -3.81 -34.70
N THR A 221 -14.21 -3.09 -35.72
CA THR A 221 -12.88 -2.48 -35.63
C THR A 221 -12.90 -1.26 -34.72
N VAL A 222 -13.97 -0.45 -34.76
CA VAL A 222 -14.19 0.67 -33.82
C VAL A 222 -14.28 0.16 -32.39
N SER A 223 -15.03 -0.92 -32.15
CA SER A 223 -15.12 -1.61 -30.85
C SER A 223 -13.75 -2.05 -30.36
N SER A 224 -12.98 -2.75 -31.19
CA SER A 224 -11.66 -3.28 -30.86
C SER A 224 -10.65 -2.15 -30.56
N LEU A 225 -10.66 -1.09 -31.37
CA LEU A 225 -9.81 0.09 -31.19
C LEU A 225 -10.17 0.86 -29.91
N ALA A 226 -11.46 1.05 -29.64
CA ALA A 226 -11.95 1.72 -28.45
C ALA A 226 -11.57 0.95 -27.18
N HIS A 227 -11.76 -0.38 -27.19
CA HIS A 227 -11.38 -1.25 -26.09
C HIS A 227 -9.86 -1.27 -25.86
N ALA A 228 -9.07 -1.42 -26.93
CA ALA A 228 -7.61 -1.39 -26.85
C ALA A 228 -7.09 -0.06 -26.29
N LEU A 229 -7.65 1.06 -26.74
CA LEU A 229 -7.26 2.39 -26.25
C LEU A 229 -7.63 2.57 -24.76
N TYR A 230 -8.81 2.13 -24.34
CA TYR A 230 -9.24 2.16 -22.95
C TYR A 230 -8.33 1.34 -22.03
N ILE A 231 -8.01 0.11 -22.44
CA ILE A 231 -7.16 -0.82 -21.69
C ILE A 231 -5.75 -0.26 -21.47
N VAL A 232 -5.19 0.47 -22.44
CA VAL A 232 -3.84 1.05 -22.35
C VAL A 232 -3.86 2.38 -21.59
N SER A 233 -4.86 3.22 -21.83
CA SER A 233 -5.03 4.52 -21.19
C SER A 233 -6.48 5.02 -21.24
N VAL A 234 -7.15 4.98 -20.10
CA VAL A 234 -8.51 5.53 -19.93
C VAL A 234 -8.56 7.02 -20.29
N GLN A 235 -7.53 7.79 -19.93
CA GLN A 235 -7.47 9.22 -20.21
C GLN A 235 -7.43 9.51 -21.72
N GLU A 236 -6.61 8.78 -22.47
CA GLU A 236 -6.52 8.99 -23.92
C GLU A 236 -7.75 8.50 -24.67
N PHE A 237 -8.38 7.44 -24.19
CA PHE A 237 -9.69 7.01 -24.69
C PHE A 237 -10.72 8.13 -24.58
N VAL A 238 -10.90 8.71 -23.39
CA VAL A 238 -11.85 9.81 -23.16
C VAL A 238 -11.48 11.05 -24.00
N SER A 239 -10.19 11.40 -24.05
CA SER A 239 -9.68 12.52 -24.85
C SER A 239 -10.00 12.35 -26.35
N THR A 240 -9.84 11.14 -26.87
CA THR A 240 -10.03 10.82 -28.28
C THR A 240 -11.50 10.87 -28.66
N ILE A 241 -12.38 10.22 -27.88
CA ILE A 241 -13.83 10.28 -28.11
C ILE A 241 -14.33 11.72 -28.06
N GLN A 242 -13.85 12.52 -27.10
CA GLN A 242 -14.21 13.93 -27.01
C GLN A 242 -13.73 14.73 -28.24
N LYS A 243 -12.50 14.51 -28.71
CA LYS A 243 -11.99 15.17 -29.92
C LYS A 243 -12.84 14.84 -31.14
N ILE A 244 -13.25 13.57 -31.31
CA ILE A 244 -14.13 13.13 -32.41
C ILE A 244 -15.45 13.91 -32.38
N ILE A 245 -16.10 13.99 -31.21
CA ILE A 245 -17.37 14.71 -31.05
C ILE A 245 -17.17 16.20 -31.35
N LEU A 246 -16.15 16.84 -30.76
CA LEU A 246 -15.91 18.28 -30.92
C LEU A 246 -15.55 18.66 -32.37
N THR A 247 -14.85 17.80 -33.11
CA THR A 247 -14.59 17.99 -34.54
C THR A 247 -15.90 18.01 -35.34
N ASN A 248 -16.82 17.07 -35.07
CA ASN A 248 -18.14 17.05 -35.69
C ASN A 248 -18.98 18.29 -35.29
N VAL A 249 -18.93 18.69 -34.03
CA VAL A 249 -19.61 19.91 -33.53
C VAL A 249 -19.10 21.16 -34.26
N LEU A 250 -17.79 21.31 -34.44
CA LEU A 250 -17.18 22.46 -35.11
C LEU A 250 -17.68 22.57 -36.56
N SER A 251 -17.57 21.48 -37.33
CA SER A 251 -18.05 21.41 -38.71
C SER A 251 -19.54 21.74 -38.82
N ASN A 252 -20.38 21.11 -37.98
CA ASN A 252 -21.83 21.22 -38.10
C ASN A 252 -22.38 22.53 -37.54
N SER A 253 -21.74 23.11 -36.52
CA SER A 253 -22.07 24.47 -36.07
C SER A 253 -21.82 25.47 -37.19
N GLN A 254 -20.72 25.36 -37.93
CA GLN A 254 -20.43 26.25 -39.07
C GLN A 254 -21.44 26.10 -40.20
N ILE A 255 -21.87 24.87 -40.51
CA ILE A 255 -22.94 24.60 -41.49
C ILE A 255 -24.22 25.35 -41.09
N LEU A 256 -24.68 25.19 -39.84
CA LEU A 256 -25.89 25.87 -39.36
C LEU A 256 -25.73 27.39 -39.31
N THR A 257 -24.61 27.92 -38.81
CA THR A 257 -24.37 29.37 -38.75
C THR A 257 -24.42 30.02 -40.13
N ARG A 258 -23.96 29.35 -41.19
CA ARG A 258 -24.07 29.87 -42.57
C ARG A 258 -25.51 30.04 -43.03
N THR A 259 -26.43 29.20 -42.57
CA THR A 259 -27.86 29.29 -42.92
C THR A 259 -28.57 30.47 -42.29
N ILE A 260 -27.98 31.13 -41.28
CA ILE A 260 -28.57 32.33 -40.65
C ILE A 260 -28.77 33.44 -41.70
N ASN A 261 -27.84 33.58 -42.64
CA ASN A 261 -27.94 34.57 -43.73
C ASN A 261 -28.86 34.11 -44.87
N SER A 262 -29.16 32.81 -44.96
CA SER A 262 -29.91 32.18 -46.05
C SER A 262 -30.84 31.08 -45.52
N ILE A 263 -31.84 31.48 -44.73
CA ILE A 263 -32.67 30.56 -43.93
C ILE A 263 -33.43 29.49 -44.74
N LYS A 264 -33.64 29.71 -46.05
CA LYS A 264 -34.22 28.72 -46.95
C LYS A 264 -33.41 27.42 -47.04
N ASN A 265 -32.10 27.49 -46.77
CA ASN A 265 -31.20 26.33 -46.79
C ASN A 265 -31.15 25.59 -45.44
N PHE A 266 -31.83 26.11 -44.41
CA PHE A 266 -31.85 25.51 -43.08
C PHE A 266 -32.34 24.05 -43.07
N PRO A 267 -33.41 23.66 -43.79
CA PRO A 267 -33.87 22.26 -43.78
C PRO A 267 -32.81 21.25 -44.23
N LEU A 268 -32.11 21.55 -45.33
CA LEU A 268 -31.06 20.68 -45.87
C LEU A 268 -29.84 20.63 -44.94
N ALA A 269 -29.40 21.80 -44.46
CA ALA A 269 -28.28 21.89 -43.52
C ALA A 269 -28.57 21.17 -42.20
N PHE A 270 -29.80 21.26 -41.71
CA PHE A 270 -30.22 20.62 -40.48
C PHE A 270 -30.33 19.10 -40.65
N GLU A 271 -30.80 18.61 -41.80
CA GLU A 271 -30.77 17.18 -42.13
C GLU A 271 -29.34 16.62 -42.07
N ASP A 272 -28.34 17.32 -42.61
CA ASP A 272 -26.94 16.89 -42.53
C ASP A 272 -26.42 16.86 -41.08
N VAL A 273 -26.82 17.83 -40.24
CA VAL A 273 -26.49 17.82 -38.80
C VAL A 273 -27.13 16.62 -38.10
N VAL A 274 -28.39 16.34 -38.38
CA VAL A 274 -29.12 15.19 -37.83
C VAL A 274 -28.45 13.87 -38.24
N ARG A 275 -28.07 13.73 -39.52
CA ARG A 275 -27.39 12.53 -40.03
C ARG A 275 -26.07 12.27 -39.28
N LYS A 276 -25.31 13.32 -38.98
CA LYS A 276 -24.09 13.21 -38.16
C LYS A 276 -24.38 12.90 -36.69
N SER A 277 -25.48 13.38 -36.13
CA SER A 277 -25.93 12.93 -34.80
C SER A 277 -26.22 11.43 -34.77
N TYR A 278 -26.80 10.89 -35.84
CA TYR A 278 -27.06 9.46 -35.94
C TYR A 278 -25.74 8.66 -35.99
N ASP A 279 -24.69 9.16 -36.64
CA ASP A 279 -23.37 8.53 -36.58
C ASP A 279 -22.82 8.48 -35.14
N ILE A 280 -23.05 9.53 -34.34
CA ILE A 280 -22.66 9.58 -32.92
C ILE A 280 -23.52 8.61 -32.09
N TYR A 281 -24.81 8.45 -32.42
CA TYR A 281 -25.66 7.43 -31.82
C TYR A 281 -25.13 6.01 -32.08
N LEU A 282 -24.71 5.72 -33.31
CA LEU A 282 -24.08 4.43 -33.65
C LEU A 282 -22.80 4.22 -32.83
N LEU A 283 -21.97 5.26 -32.69
CA LEU A 283 -20.78 5.20 -31.84
C LEU A 283 -21.14 4.91 -30.37
N GLU A 284 -22.15 5.57 -29.80
CA GLU A 284 -22.63 5.26 -28.44
C GLU A 284 -23.09 3.81 -28.30
N THR A 285 -23.81 3.31 -29.30
CA THR A 285 -24.29 1.92 -29.32
C THR A 285 -23.13 0.93 -29.34
N ILE A 286 -22.10 1.20 -30.15
CA ILE A 286 -20.86 0.41 -30.18
C ILE A 286 -20.18 0.44 -28.81
N LEU A 287 -20.01 1.62 -28.21
CA LEU A 287 -19.37 1.76 -26.88
C LEU A 287 -20.19 1.08 -25.77
N HIS A 288 -21.52 1.10 -25.86
CA HIS A 288 -22.39 0.40 -24.93
C HIS A 288 -22.25 -1.12 -25.06
N GLY A 289 -22.07 -1.63 -26.28
CA GLY A 289 -21.88 -3.05 -26.55
C GLY A 289 -20.58 -3.64 -26.01
N VAL A 290 -19.54 -2.82 -25.82
CA VAL A 290 -18.26 -3.28 -25.24
C VAL A 290 -18.35 -3.36 -23.72
N LYS A 291 -18.47 -4.59 -23.21
CA LYS A 291 -18.52 -4.87 -21.77
C LYS A 291 -17.13 -4.84 -21.13
N ILE A 292 -17.07 -4.26 -19.94
CA ILE A 292 -15.95 -4.32 -19.00
C ILE A 292 -16.49 -4.94 -17.72
N GLU A 293 -15.65 -5.61 -16.91
CA GLU A 293 -15.99 -6.42 -15.72
C GLU A 293 -17.36 -6.12 -15.08
N ASN A 294 -17.65 -4.87 -14.69
CA ASN A 294 -18.92 -4.45 -14.09
C ASN A 294 -19.62 -3.26 -14.81
N SER A 295 -19.19 -2.90 -16.02
CA SER A 295 -19.66 -1.70 -16.73
C SER A 295 -19.56 -1.85 -18.26
N ASN A 296 -19.64 -0.74 -19.00
CA ASN A 296 -19.35 -0.69 -20.43
C ASN A 296 -18.57 0.59 -20.76
N LEU A 297 -17.95 0.64 -21.95
CA LEU A 297 -17.12 1.79 -22.34
C LEU A 297 -17.89 3.12 -22.35
N LEU A 298 -19.20 3.10 -22.63
CA LEU A 298 -20.03 4.30 -22.61
C LEU A 298 -20.18 4.87 -21.18
N ILE A 299 -20.41 4.00 -20.19
CA ILE A 299 -20.50 4.39 -18.78
C ILE A 299 -19.14 4.91 -18.32
N GLU A 300 -18.04 4.22 -18.66
CA GLU A 300 -16.69 4.67 -18.31
C GLU A 300 -16.34 6.03 -18.94
N TYR A 301 -16.78 6.28 -20.17
CA TYR A 301 -16.66 7.61 -20.77
C TYR A 301 -17.43 8.67 -19.96
N ALA A 302 -18.66 8.36 -19.57
CA ALA A 302 -19.54 9.31 -18.86
C ALA A 302 -19.09 9.59 -17.42
N THR A 303 -18.47 8.63 -16.73
CA THR A 303 -17.96 8.78 -15.36
C THR A 303 -16.71 9.65 -15.30
N HIS A 304 -15.82 9.53 -16.30
CA HIS A 304 -14.55 10.26 -16.37
C HIS A 304 -14.67 11.69 -16.93
N ARG A 305 -15.86 12.10 -17.40
CA ARG A 305 -16.11 13.41 -17.98
C ARG A 305 -16.61 14.46 -16.96
N LYS A 306 -16.35 15.75 -17.26
CA LYS A 306 -17.02 16.90 -16.63
C LYS A 306 -17.88 17.65 -17.68
N PRO A 307 -19.17 17.97 -17.40
CA PRO A 307 -19.95 17.53 -16.24
C PRO A 307 -20.10 16.00 -16.24
N LYS A 308 -20.14 15.40 -15.05
CA LYS A 308 -20.32 13.95 -14.89
C LYS A 308 -21.64 13.53 -15.54
N THR A 309 -21.67 12.33 -16.10
CA THR A 309 -22.83 11.66 -16.75
C THR A 309 -23.24 12.15 -18.14
N ALA A 310 -22.55 13.13 -18.72
CA ALA A 310 -22.98 13.65 -20.02
C ALA A 310 -22.51 12.77 -21.19
N THR A 311 -23.46 12.22 -21.96
CA THR A 311 -23.20 11.29 -23.06
C THR A 311 -22.55 11.98 -24.27
N PRO A 312 -21.92 11.25 -25.20
CA PRO A 312 -21.45 11.79 -26.48
C PRO A 312 -22.48 12.62 -27.24
N ARG A 313 -23.74 12.16 -27.33
CA ARG A 313 -24.85 12.87 -27.97
C ARG A 313 -25.27 14.12 -27.20
N GLU A 314 -25.35 14.05 -25.88
CA GLU A 314 -25.65 15.23 -25.08
C GLU A 314 -24.56 16.30 -25.25
N LEU A 315 -23.27 15.93 -25.29
CA LEU A 315 -22.18 16.86 -25.60
C LEU A 315 -22.37 17.52 -26.97
N TYR A 316 -22.70 16.70 -27.96
CA TYR A 316 -22.88 17.14 -29.33
C TYR A 316 -23.99 18.19 -29.44
N TRP A 317 -25.20 17.87 -28.97
CA TRP A 317 -26.37 18.74 -29.07
C TRP A 317 -26.26 19.98 -28.19
N THR A 318 -25.79 19.85 -26.95
CA THR A 318 -25.60 21.02 -26.07
C THR A 318 -24.62 22.04 -26.66
N LYS A 319 -23.54 21.58 -27.29
CA LYS A 319 -22.55 22.47 -27.88
C LYS A 319 -23.00 23.08 -29.20
N ILE A 320 -23.66 22.31 -30.07
CA ILE A 320 -24.27 22.85 -31.31
C ILE A 320 -25.34 23.89 -30.96
N ALA A 321 -26.26 23.57 -30.06
CA ALA A 321 -27.32 24.49 -29.64
C ALA A 321 -26.75 25.78 -29.06
N SER A 322 -25.72 25.69 -28.20
CA SER A 322 -25.07 26.86 -27.62
C SER A 322 -24.36 27.73 -28.67
N ASN A 323 -23.61 27.11 -29.58
CA ASN A 323 -22.90 27.83 -30.64
C ASN A 323 -23.90 28.50 -31.61
N PHE A 324 -24.93 27.78 -32.03
CA PHE A 324 -25.96 28.29 -32.93
C PHE A 324 -26.78 29.40 -32.27
N LYS A 325 -27.23 29.22 -31.01
CA LYS A 325 -27.96 30.23 -30.24
C LYS A 325 -27.22 31.56 -30.23
N LYS A 326 -25.93 31.54 -29.91
CA LYS A 326 -25.11 32.77 -29.81
C LYS A 326 -25.13 33.55 -31.13
N GLU A 327 -24.84 32.89 -32.25
CA GLU A 327 -24.81 33.54 -33.56
C GLU A 327 -26.22 33.96 -34.04
N PHE A 328 -27.23 33.15 -33.72
CA PHE A 328 -28.62 33.41 -34.03
C PHE A 328 -29.14 34.66 -33.31
N GLU A 329 -28.91 34.78 -32.00
CA GLU A 329 -29.30 35.93 -31.19
C GLU A 329 -28.58 37.21 -31.62
N ILE A 330 -27.28 37.13 -31.96
CA ILE A 330 -26.53 38.27 -32.50
C ILE A 330 -27.17 38.77 -33.79
N SER A 331 -27.47 37.88 -34.73
CA SER A 331 -28.09 38.24 -36.02
C SER A 331 -29.51 38.78 -35.85
N TYR A 332 -30.28 38.20 -34.93
CA TYR A 332 -31.64 38.62 -34.61
C TYR A 332 -31.67 40.03 -33.97
N ASN A 333 -30.85 40.24 -32.93
CA ASN A 333 -30.81 41.50 -32.16
C ASN A 333 -30.29 42.69 -32.97
N ARG A 334 -29.49 42.44 -34.02
CA ARG A 334 -29.08 43.50 -34.98
C ARG A 334 -30.25 44.13 -35.72
N GLY A 335 -31.44 43.49 -35.76
CA GLY A 335 -32.66 44.07 -36.32
C GLY A 335 -32.66 44.33 -37.83
N GLY A 336 -31.60 43.93 -38.53
CA GLY A 336 -31.43 44.11 -39.98
C GLY A 336 -32.32 43.18 -40.83
N PRO A 337 -32.14 43.18 -42.16
CA PRO A 337 -32.91 42.34 -43.09
C PRO A 337 -32.86 40.85 -42.73
N VAL A 338 -31.70 40.37 -42.26
CA VAL A 338 -31.49 38.98 -41.85
C VAL A 338 -32.33 38.64 -40.61
N GLY A 339 -32.28 39.45 -39.54
CA GLY A 339 -33.10 39.24 -38.34
C GLY A 339 -34.61 39.24 -38.61
N LYS A 340 -35.08 40.13 -39.50
CA LYS A 340 -36.49 40.13 -39.95
C LYS A 340 -36.84 38.88 -40.77
N SER A 341 -35.92 38.38 -41.58
CA SER A 341 -36.08 37.14 -42.34
C SER A 341 -36.19 35.92 -41.41
N LEU A 342 -35.38 35.87 -40.34
CA LEU A 342 -35.46 34.82 -39.31
C LEU A 342 -36.83 34.79 -38.63
N LEU A 343 -37.40 35.96 -38.32
CA LEU A 343 -38.74 36.04 -37.72
C LEU A 343 -39.84 35.57 -38.68
N ARG A 344 -39.77 35.96 -39.96
CA ARG A 344 -40.76 35.53 -40.98
C ARG A 344 -40.73 34.03 -41.25
N ASN A 345 -39.57 33.40 -41.11
CA ASN A 345 -39.38 31.97 -41.35
C ASN A 345 -39.34 31.16 -40.03
N GLN A 346 -39.87 31.69 -38.93
CA GLN A 346 -39.86 31.03 -37.63
C GLN A 346 -40.52 29.64 -37.68
N ASP A 347 -41.70 29.56 -38.29
CA ASP A 347 -42.48 28.30 -38.33
C ASP A 347 -41.72 27.24 -39.15
N LEU A 348 -41.09 27.62 -40.26
CA LEU A 348 -40.21 26.74 -41.05
C LEU A 348 -39.07 26.16 -40.21
N ILE A 349 -38.41 26.98 -39.37
CA ILE A 349 -37.30 26.53 -38.52
C ILE A 349 -37.81 25.54 -37.47
N ILE A 350 -38.91 25.85 -36.78
CA ILE A 350 -39.48 25.00 -35.72
C ILE A 350 -39.96 23.68 -36.29
N GLU A 351 -40.74 23.70 -37.39
CA GLU A 351 -41.23 22.50 -38.06
C GLU A 351 -40.10 21.62 -38.57
N THR A 352 -39.05 22.24 -39.14
CA THR A 352 -37.86 21.50 -39.59
C THR A 352 -37.19 20.77 -38.42
N ILE A 353 -37.00 21.46 -37.29
CA ILE A 353 -36.38 20.86 -36.10
C ILE A 353 -37.23 19.69 -35.60
N GLN A 354 -38.54 19.89 -35.45
CA GLN A 354 -39.46 18.85 -34.99
C GLN A 354 -39.52 17.64 -35.94
N LYS A 355 -39.53 17.88 -37.25
CA LYS A 355 -39.62 16.83 -38.28
C LYS A 355 -38.34 16.01 -38.40
N GLN A 356 -37.17 16.65 -38.28
CA GLN A 356 -35.89 15.97 -38.51
C GLN A 356 -35.27 15.38 -37.23
N MET A 357 -35.59 15.87 -36.03
CA MET A 357 -35.03 15.33 -34.79
C MET A 357 -35.25 13.83 -34.53
N PRO A 358 -36.39 13.21 -34.91
CA PRO A 358 -36.56 11.77 -34.79
C PRO A 358 -35.48 10.96 -35.53
N ASN A 359 -34.95 11.48 -36.65
CA ASN A 359 -33.91 10.81 -37.43
C ASN A 359 -32.50 10.88 -36.79
N SER A 360 -32.36 11.53 -35.63
CA SER A 360 -31.07 11.70 -34.94
C SER A 360 -30.63 10.48 -34.12
N THR A 361 -31.51 9.48 -33.99
CA THR A 361 -31.37 8.30 -33.12
C THR A 361 -32.12 7.11 -33.72
N GLY A 362 -31.84 5.91 -33.23
CA GLY A 362 -32.60 4.70 -33.56
C GLY A 362 -33.76 4.40 -32.60
N ASN A 363 -33.92 5.19 -31.54
CA ASN A 363 -34.91 5.00 -30.46
C ASN A 363 -35.72 6.29 -30.21
N ASP A 364 -36.77 6.25 -29.37
CA ASP A 364 -37.58 7.44 -29.04
C ASP A 364 -36.91 8.41 -28.02
N ASP A 365 -35.59 8.37 -27.87
CA ASP A 365 -34.83 9.12 -26.86
C ASP A 365 -34.37 10.52 -27.33
N TYR A 366 -34.94 11.03 -28.43
CA TYR A 366 -34.58 12.33 -29.01
C TYR A 366 -35.17 13.54 -28.28
N GLN A 367 -36.14 13.36 -27.39
CA GLN A 367 -36.94 14.45 -26.81
C GLN A 367 -36.08 15.49 -26.06
N GLN A 368 -35.10 15.04 -25.26
CA GLN A 368 -34.20 15.92 -24.53
C GLN A 368 -33.33 16.76 -25.49
N ASN A 369 -32.82 16.14 -26.57
CA ASN A 369 -32.01 16.82 -27.58
C ASN A 369 -32.85 17.81 -28.41
N LEU A 370 -34.10 17.45 -28.72
CA LEU A 370 -35.08 18.32 -29.36
C LEU A 370 -35.33 19.57 -28.51
N GLU A 371 -35.56 19.42 -27.21
CA GLU A 371 -35.73 20.57 -26.31
C GLU A 371 -34.50 21.48 -26.27
N ILE A 372 -33.29 20.91 -26.24
CA ILE A 372 -32.04 21.67 -26.25
C ILE A 372 -31.94 22.52 -27.53
N MET A 373 -32.26 21.95 -28.69
CA MET A 373 -32.27 22.68 -29.94
C MET A 373 -33.39 23.72 -30.02
N LEU A 374 -34.60 23.43 -29.56
CA LEU A 374 -35.68 24.42 -29.52
C LEU A 374 -35.36 25.59 -28.58
N LYS A 375 -34.70 25.33 -27.44
CA LYS A 375 -34.21 26.39 -26.53
C LYS A 375 -33.20 27.32 -27.21
N SER A 376 -32.44 26.83 -28.21
CA SER A 376 -31.47 27.65 -28.95
C SER A 376 -32.11 28.76 -29.80
N ILE A 377 -33.38 28.60 -30.18
CA ILE A 377 -34.15 29.55 -31.00
C ILE A 377 -35.29 30.23 -30.22
N SER A 378 -35.33 30.09 -28.90
CA SER A 378 -36.39 30.59 -28.02
C SER A 378 -36.61 32.11 -28.09
N ILE A 379 -35.63 32.88 -28.56
CA ILE A 379 -35.79 34.32 -28.78
C ILE A 379 -36.94 34.66 -29.74
N LEU A 380 -37.25 33.76 -30.68
CA LEU A 380 -38.35 33.89 -31.63
C LEU A 380 -39.73 33.78 -30.96
N SER A 381 -39.89 32.93 -29.94
CA SER A 381 -41.18 32.77 -29.25
C SER A 381 -41.46 33.91 -28.27
N SER A 382 -40.42 34.49 -27.66
CA SER A 382 -40.56 35.64 -26.76
C SER A 382 -40.99 36.95 -27.43
N SER A 383 -40.79 37.14 -28.74
CA SER A 383 -41.24 38.36 -29.46
C SER A 383 -42.70 38.31 -29.91
N LYS A 384 -43.29 37.11 -30.10
CA LYS A 384 -44.74 36.93 -30.35
C LYS A 384 -45.59 37.50 -29.20
N ASN A 385 -45.06 37.53 -27.98
CA ASN A 385 -45.72 38.12 -26.80
C ASN A 385 -45.48 39.63 -26.61
N LYS A 386 -44.57 40.26 -27.37
CA LYS A 386 -44.34 41.73 -27.33
C LYS A 386 -44.99 42.49 -28.48
N SER A 387 -45.52 41.79 -29.48
CA SER A 387 -46.21 42.36 -30.64
C SER A 387 -47.74 42.16 -30.61
N LYS A 388 -48.30 41.85 -29.44
CA LYS A 388 -49.75 41.87 -29.19
C LYS A 388 -50.13 43.09 -28.37
#